data_AF-A0A819XV89-F1
#
_entry.id   AF-A0A819XV89-F1
#
_cell.length_a   1.000
_cell.length_b   1.000
_cell.length_c   1.000
_cell.angle_alpha   90.00
_cell.angle_beta   90.00
_cell.angle_gamma   90.00
#
_symmetry.space_group_name_H-M   'P 1'
#
loop_
_entity.id
_entity.type
_entity.pdbx_description
1 polymer ?
#
loop_
_entity_poly.entity_id
_entity_poly.type
_entity_poly.pdbx_seq_one_letter_code
_entity_poly.pdbx_strand_id
1 'polypeptide(L)'
;MLSDGTVKIFPRLIIIINIDDQIIVIAEDDGKIILSSDYLLRSNNEHSGLVLSSLINHNTILLSNSMTRGTTKRVERNLVLGWNNKAPLIAKELDSYVARGSELHVLTNSDKITQFINEQLVNELTEQKIFVYSGSLTNRFDLEKLNLFSYDYVILLANEESEQQNLIEEADAECLICLLHLQNIIDKSNKEKTFSIVAEMYDIRNCQLANTTCADDFIVSPNLISKYISQLSENKNIKKVYDVLLTVDGPEIYSCLASMFVPLETPISYYQILQKTLKYQCLAVGYRLMKYLHDETRFFGIVLNPDKEEQIIFSQNDKIIIFAENFMSSAPHSTHIINTEQFLAENR
;
A
#
# COMPACT_ATOMS: atom_id res chain seq x y z
N MET A 1 9.82 3.04 -20.30
CA MET A 1 10.50 1.81 -20.75
C MET A 1 11.47 2.21 -21.84
N LEU A 2 12.74 1.91 -21.64
CA LEU A 2 13.79 2.20 -22.61
C LEU A 2 13.70 1.24 -23.80
N SER A 3 14.33 1.60 -24.92
CA SER A 3 14.35 0.79 -26.15
C SER A 3 14.90 -0.64 -25.98
N ASP A 4 15.77 -0.86 -24.98
CA ASP A 4 16.27 -2.18 -24.58
C ASP A 4 15.23 -3.02 -23.79
N GLY A 5 14.06 -2.44 -23.52
CA GLY A 5 12.99 -3.06 -22.75
C GLY A 5 13.10 -2.88 -21.24
N THR A 6 14.08 -2.13 -20.74
CA THR A 6 14.27 -1.82 -19.31
C THR A 6 13.17 -0.88 -18.83
N VAL A 7 12.48 -1.25 -17.75
CA VAL A 7 11.52 -0.36 -17.09
C VAL A 7 12.23 0.47 -16.05
N LYS A 8 12.02 1.79 -16.12
CA LYS A 8 12.45 2.77 -15.12
C LYS A 8 11.20 3.48 -14.62
N ILE A 9 10.79 3.18 -13.41
CA ILE A 9 9.73 3.90 -12.69
C ILE A 9 10.44 4.95 -11.83
N PHE A 10 10.02 6.21 -11.95
CA PHE A 10 10.63 7.33 -11.24
C PHE A 10 12.18 7.38 -11.32
N PRO A 11 12.76 7.60 -12.52
CA PRO A 11 14.21 7.56 -12.68
C PRO A 11 14.92 8.67 -11.90
N ARG A 12 15.96 8.29 -11.13
CA ARG A 12 16.79 9.21 -10.31
C ARG A 12 17.62 10.22 -11.11
N LEU A 13 17.75 10.03 -12.42
CA LEU A 13 18.56 10.85 -13.32
C LEU A 13 17.66 11.54 -14.34
N ILE A 14 18.13 12.68 -14.86
CA ILE A 14 17.56 13.26 -16.07
C ILE A 14 17.70 12.21 -17.18
N ILE A 15 16.58 11.66 -17.61
CA ILE A 15 16.52 10.71 -18.72
C ILE A 15 16.20 11.49 -19.99
N ILE A 16 17.04 11.29 -21.01
CA ILE A 16 16.74 11.70 -22.38
C ILE A 16 15.84 10.61 -22.96
N ILE A 17 14.62 10.98 -23.33
CA ILE A 17 13.66 10.08 -23.98
C ILE A 17 14.00 10.01 -25.46
N ASN A 18 14.30 8.81 -25.96
CA ASN A 18 14.58 8.53 -27.35
C ASN A 18 13.31 8.16 -28.10
N ILE A 19 13.38 8.15 -29.44
CA ILE A 19 12.21 7.90 -30.31
C ILE A 19 11.58 6.52 -30.12
N ASP A 20 12.39 5.52 -29.74
CA ASP A 20 11.94 4.14 -29.51
C ASP A 20 11.58 3.87 -28.04
N ASP A 21 11.74 4.86 -27.15
CA ASP A 21 11.36 4.73 -25.75
C ASP A 21 9.84 4.86 -25.60
N GLN A 22 9.29 4.18 -24.60
CA GLN A 22 7.87 4.24 -24.25
C GLN A 22 7.65 4.89 -22.89
N ILE A 23 6.62 5.72 -22.78
CA ILE A 23 6.24 6.37 -21.52
C ILE A 23 5.20 5.51 -20.80
N ILE A 24 5.38 5.32 -19.50
CA ILE A 24 4.42 4.64 -18.63
C ILE A 24 3.58 5.73 -17.95
N VAL A 25 2.26 5.63 -18.04
CA VAL A 25 1.33 6.59 -17.44
C VAL A 25 0.24 5.87 -16.66
N ILE A 26 -0.28 6.52 -15.62
CA ILE A 26 -1.54 6.16 -14.97
C ILE A 26 -2.62 7.01 -15.62
N ALA A 27 -3.62 6.36 -16.21
CA ALA A 27 -4.75 7.00 -16.86
C ALA A 27 -5.99 6.13 -16.64
N GLU A 28 -7.16 6.76 -16.73
CA GLU A 28 -8.47 6.09 -16.65
C GLU A 28 -8.65 5.10 -17.80
N ASP A 29 -8.20 5.46 -19.01
CA ASP A 29 -8.31 4.63 -20.21
C ASP A 29 -7.21 5.02 -21.20
N ASP A 30 -6.81 4.10 -22.09
CA ASP A 30 -5.79 4.35 -23.12
C ASP A 30 -6.23 5.41 -24.13
N GLY A 31 -7.53 5.44 -24.46
CA GLY A 31 -8.17 6.45 -25.31
C GLY A 31 -8.24 7.86 -24.70
N LYS A 32 -7.96 8.01 -23.40
CA LYS A 32 -7.95 9.31 -22.69
C LYS A 32 -6.55 9.91 -22.55
N ILE A 33 -5.51 9.23 -23.03
CA ILE A 33 -4.14 9.72 -23.00
C ILE A 33 -3.93 10.74 -24.12
N ILE A 34 -3.68 12.00 -23.75
CA ILE A 34 -3.46 13.10 -24.70
C ILE A 34 -2.13 13.78 -24.38
N LEU A 35 -1.26 13.91 -25.39
CA LEU A 35 -0.02 14.66 -25.27
C LEU A 35 -0.32 16.17 -25.24
N SER A 36 0.44 16.92 -24.46
CA SER A 36 0.23 18.36 -24.25
C SER A 36 0.27 19.18 -25.54
N SER A 37 1.09 18.79 -26.53
CA SER A 37 1.10 19.40 -27.86
C SER A 37 -0.24 19.30 -28.57
N ASP A 38 -0.92 18.16 -28.42
CA ASP A 38 -2.24 17.91 -29.02
C ASP A 38 -3.36 18.53 -28.19
N TYR A 39 -3.17 18.63 -26.86
CA TYR A 39 -4.08 19.36 -25.98
C TYR A 39 -4.12 20.85 -26.31
N LEU A 40 -2.95 21.47 -26.55
CA LEU A 40 -2.84 22.87 -26.97
C LEU A 40 -3.45 23.15 -28.35
N LEU A 41 -3.41 22.16 -29.25
CA LEU A 41 -4.03 22.26 -30.58
C LEU A 41 -5.55 22.03 -30.55
N ARG A 42 -6.05 21.23 -29.59
CA ARG A 42 -7.49 20.92 -29.44
C ARG A 42 -8.22 21.92 -28.54
N SER A 43 -7.51 22.56 -27.62
CA SER A 43 -8.02 23.56 -26.70
C SER A 43 -7.71 24.95 -27.27
N ASN A 44 -8.72 25.65 -27.79
CA ASN A 44 -8.63 27.06 -28.20
C ASN A 44 -8.40 28.03 -27.00
N ASN A 45 -7.78 27.57 -25.91
CA ASN A 45 -7.61 28.33 -24.68
C ASN A 45 -6.18 28.86 -24.59
N GLU A 46 -6.04 30.18 -24.70
CA GLU A 46 -4.79 30.94 -24.51
C GLU A 46 -4.18 30.75 -23.10
N HIS A 47 -4.92 30.19 -22.14
CA HIS A 47 -4.46 29.96 -20.76
C HIS A 47 -3.45 28.80 -20.63
N SER A 48 -3.51 27.82 -21.51
CA SER A 48 -2.65 26.63 -21.43
C SER A 48 -1.17 26.93 -21.74
N GLY A 49 -0.90 27.96 -22.56
CA GLY A 49 0.47 28.42 -22.86
C GLY A 49 1.13 29.15 -21.69
N LEU A 50 0.35 29.78 -20.80
CA LEU A 50 0.85 30.45 -19.60
C LEU A 50 1.27 29.45 -18.52
N VAL A 51 0.59 28.30 -18.42
CA VAL A 51 0.95 27.21 -17.49
C VAL A 51 2.37 26.71 -17.78
N LEU A 52 2.74 26.50 -19.04
CA LEU A 52 4.11 26.10 -19.41
C LEU A 52 5.18 27.16 -19.05
N SER A 53 4.83 28.44 -19.10
CA SER A 53 5.76 29.53 -18.74
C SER A 53 5.93 29.72 -17.23
N SER A 54 4.89 29.43 -16.44
CA SER A 54 4.97 29.42 -14.97
C SER A 54 5.66 28.16 -14.42
N LEU A 55 5.81 27.09 -15.22
CA LEU A 55 6.66 25.92 -14.90
C LEU A 55 8.15 26.29 -14.68
N ILE A 56 8.61 27.44 -15.22
CA ILE A 56 9.99 27.91 -15.13
C ILE A 56 10.18 28.91 -13.97
N ASN A 57 9.10 29.47 -13.41
CA ASN A 57 9.19 30.44 -12.33
C ASN A 57 9.39 29.76 -10.97
N HIS A 58 10.65 29.54 -10.62
CA HIS A 58 11.16 29.04 -9.35
C HIS A 58 10.91 29.97 -8.14
N ASN A 59 9.69 30.46 -7.90
CA ASN A 59 9.36 31.16 -6.66
C ASN A 59 8.49 30.26 -5.79
N THR A 60 9.15 29.44 -4.97
CA THR A 60 8.49 28.53 -4.03
C THR A 60 8.78 28.94 -2.60
N ILE A 61 7.70 29.13 -1.82
CA ILE A 61 7.74 29.27 -0.37
C ILE A 61 8.40 28.00 0.21
N LEU A 62 9.49 28.21 0.95
CA LEU A 62 10.26 27.19 1.64
C LEU A 62 9.45 26.70 2.85
N LEU A 63 9.06 25.44 2.86
CA LEU A 63 8.74 24.73 4.11
C LEU A 63 10.05 24.09 4.58
N SER A 64 10.58 24.61 5.68
CA SER A 64 11.88 24.28 6.25
C SER A 64 11.84 22.98 7.08
N ASN A 65 11.39 21.89 6.47
CA ASN A 65 11.50 20.57 7.10
C ASN A 65 12.57 19.77 6.36
N SER A 66 13.70 19.55 7.02
CA SER A 66 14.76 18.67 6.54
C SER A 66 14.26 17.23 6.54
N MET A 67 13.75 16.77 5.40
CA MET A 67 13.41 15.36 5.20
C MET A 67 14.69 14.63 4.80
N THR A 68 15.24 13.83 5.71
CA THR A 68 16.41 12.99 5.42
C THR A 68 15.96 11.68 4.82
N ARG A 69 16.50 11.31 3.64
CA ARG A 69 16.50 9.93 3.18
C ARG A 69 17.23 9.09 4.24
N GLY A 70 16.49 8.20 4.90
CA GLY A 70 17.02 7.35 5.95
C GLY A 70 16.38 5.98 5.89
N THR A 71 17.17 4.99 5.47
CA THR A 71 16.84 3.55 5.49
C THR A 71 17.15 2.96 6.87
N THR A 72 16.57 3.50 7.93
CA THR A 72 16.63 2.78 9.20
C THR A 72 15.42 1.89 9.25
N LYS A 73 15.58 0.66 8.73
CA LYS A 73 14.66 -0.43 9.05
C LYS A 73 14.41 -0.40 10.57
N ARG A 74 13.17 -0.61 10.99
CA ARG A 74 12.80 -0.58 12.40
C ARG A 74 12.69 -2.01 12.92
N VAL A 75 12.96 -2.18 14.21
CA VAL A 75 12.61 -3.42 14.91
C VAL A 75 11.10 -3.46 15.09
N GLU A 76 10.48 -4.50 14.55
CA GLU A 76 9.03 -4.68 14.54
C GLU A 76 8.64 -6.02 15.16
N ARG A 77 7.44 -6.07 15.74
CA ARG A 77 6.82 -7.31 16.23
C ARG A 77 5.55 -7.57 15.46
N ASN A 78 5.56 -8.58 14.61
CA ASN A 78 4.48 -8.93 13.71
C ASN A 78 3.80 -10.21 14.18
N LEU A 79 2.48 -10.28 14.06
CA LEU A 79 1.68 -11.46 14.39
C LEU A 79 0.95 -11.96 13.15
N VAL A 80 1.13 -13.21 12.78
CA VAL A 80 0.36 -13.91 11.75
C VAL A 80 -0.63 -14.83 12.46
N LEU A 81 -1.91 -14.62 12.17
CA LEU A 81 -3.02 -15.44 12.65
C LEU A 81 -3.46 -16.35 11.51
N GLY A 82 -3.29 -17.65 11.67
CA GLY A 82 -3.60 -18.63 10.63
C GLY A 82 -2.42 -18.89 9.71
N TRP A 83 -2.61 -19.77 8.74
CA TRP A 83 -1.57 -20.15 7.81
C TRP A 83 -2.13 -20.72 6.51
N ASN A 84 -1.52 -20.32 5.40
CA ASN A 84 -1.80 -20.83 4.07
C ASN A 84 -0.53 -20.91 3.23
N ASN A 85 -0.66 -21.30 1.96
CA ASN A 85 0.47 -21.43 1.02
C ASN A 85 1.29 -20.14 0.81
N LYS A 86 0.74 -18.94 1.10
CA LYS A 86 1.43 -17.65 0.93
C LYS A 86 2.24 -17.26 2.17
N ALA A 87 1.91 -17.79 3.34
CA ALA A 87 2.55 -17.42 4.61
C ALA A 87 4.10 -17.54 4.60
N PRO A 88 4.73 -18.57 4.00
CA PRO A 88 6.19 -18.63 3.90
C PRO A 88 6.79 -17.46 3.08
N LEU A 89 6.12 -17.05 2.00
CA LEU A 89 6.56 -15.94 1.17
C LEU A 89 6.42 -14.61 1.90
N ILE A 90 5.28 -14.41 2.58
CA ILE A 90 5.04 -13.22 3.42
C ILE A 90 6.13 -13.10 4.50
N ALA A 91 6.48 -14.20 5.17
CA ALA A 91 7.54 -14.19 6.18
C ALA A 91 8.91 -13.76 5.61
N LYS A 92 9.28 -14.24 4.42
CA LYS A 92 10.53 -13.85 3.73
C LYS A 92 10.51 -12.39 3.28
N GLU A 93 9.36 -11.93 2.79
CA GLU A 93 9.20 -10.55 2.35
C GLU A 93 9.35 -9.61 3.56
N LEU A 94 8.67 -9.89 4.67
CA LEU A 94 8.80 -9.12 5.92
C LEU A 94 10.24 -9.05 6.42
N ASP A 95 11.01 -10.15 6.36
CA ASP A 95 12.43 -10.17 6.75
C ASP A 95 13.26 -9.13 6.00
N SER A 96 12.88 -8.85 4.75
CA SER A 96 13.57 -7.87 3.91
C SER A 96 13.26 -6.41 4.26
N TYR A 97 12.17 -6.13 4.99
CA TYR A 97 11.79 -4.76 5.39
C TYR A 97 12.11 -4.43 6.85
N VAL A 98 12.26 -5.43 7.72
CA VAL A 98 12.47 -5.21 9.15
C VAL A 98 13.96 -5.19 9.54
N ALA A 99 14.27 -4.54 10.67
CA ALA A 99 15.63 -4.54 11.20
C ALA A 99 15.93 -5.79 12.03
N ARG A 100 17.23 -6.07 12.16
CA ARG A 100 17.73 -7.13 13.02
C ARG A 100 17.15 -7.05 14.43
N GLY A 101 16.63 -8.19 14.90
CA GLY A 101 16.02 -8.32 16.22
C GLY A 101 14.50 -8.20 16.22
N SER A 102 13.89 -8.08 15.04
CA SER A 102 12.44 -8.15 14.86
C SER A 102 11.90 -9.55 15.19
N GLU A 103 10.60 -9.64 15.41
CA GLU A 103 9.93 -10.88 15.77
C GLU A 103 8.70 -11.11 14.90
N LEU A 104 8.55 -12.34 14.40
CA LEU A 104 7.37 -12.83 13.71
C LEU A 104 6.71 -13.92 14.56
N HIS A 105 5.51 -13.66 15.03
CA HIS A 105 4.73 -14.58 15.86
C HIS A 105 3.68 -15.23 14.97
N VAL A 106 3.46 -16.53 15.08
CA VAL A 106 2.50 -17.27 14.25
C VAL A 106 1.57 -18.07 15.15
N LEU A 107 0.27 -17.89 15.01
CA LEU A 107 -0.74 -18.75 15.63
C LEU A 107 -1.27 -19.75 14.60
N THR A 108 -1.09 -21.05 14.87
CA THR A 108 -1.64 -22.13 14.04
C THR A 108 -2.03 -23.32 14.93
N ASN A 109 -3.03 -24.10 14.51
CA ASN A 109 -3.45 -25.34 15.15
C ASN A 109 -2.79 -26.58 14.52
N SER A 110 -1.86 -26.39 13.58
CA SER A 110 -1.29 -27.46 12.76
C SER A 110 0.12 -27.84 13.15
N ASP A 111 0.29 -29.10 13.57
CA ASP A 111 1.60 -29.65 13.91
C ASP A 111 2.53 -29.72 12.69
N LYS A 112 1.97 -29.97 11.49
CA LYS A 112 2.75 -30.03 10.24
C LYS A 112 3.36 -28.66 9.91
N ILE A 113 2.58 -27.60 10.05
CA ILE A 113 3.02 -26.22 9.81
C ILE A 113 4.04 -25.82 10.87
N THR A 114 3.78 -26.15 12.13
CA THR A 114 4.73 -25.92 13.23
C THR A 114 6.07 -26.58 12.96
N GLN A 115 6.06 -27.83 12.48
CA GLN A 115 7.28 -28.55 12.11
C GLN A 115 7.99 -27.88 10.91
N PHE A 116 7.25 -27.55 9.85
CA PHE A 116 7.80 -26.86 8.68
C PHE A 116 8.50 -25.54 9.06
N ILE A 117 7.87 -24.74 9.92
CA ILE A 117 8.45 -23.47 10.40
C ILE A 117 9.77 -23.75 11.12
N ASN A 118 9.76 -24.66 12.10
CA ASN A 118 10.92 -24.93 12.95
C ASN A 118 12.10 -25.56 12.20
N GLU A 119 11.83 -26.41 11.21
CA GLU A 119 12.88 -27.15 10.49
C GLU A 119 13.40 -26.38 9.27
N GLN A 120 12.56 -25.59 8.61
CA GLN A 120 12.87 -24.96 7.32
C GLN A 120 12.87 -23.45 7.42
N LEU A 121 11.72 -22.83 7.68
CA LEU A 121 11.56 -21.38 7.55
C LEU A 121 12.45 -20.59 8.50
N VAL A 122 12.64 -21.06 9.75
CA VAL A 122 13.55 -20.43 10.72
C VAL A 122 14.97 -20.20 10.15
N ASN A 123 15.45 -21.14 9.32
CA ASN A 123 16.81 -21.08 8.77
C ASN A 123 16.94 -20.15 7.55
N GLU A 124 15.82 -19.69 7.00
CA GLU A 124 15.78 -18.81 5.84
C GLU A 124 15.67 -17.32 6.21
N LEU A 125 15.29 -17.01 7.45
CA LEU A 125 15.12 -15.64 7.95
C LEU A 125 16.42 -15.12 8.59
N THR A 126 16.76 -13.86 8.33
CA THR A 126 18.05 -13.27 8.72
C THR A 126 17.91 -12.11 9.71
N GLU A 127 16.85 -11.32 9.60
CA GLU A 127 16.62 -10.12 10.41
C GLU A 127 15.63 -10.35 11.55
N GLN A 128 14.63 -11.22 11.35
CA GLN A 128 13.60 -11.52 12.34
C GLN A 128 13.65 -12.96 12.88
N LYS A 129 13.20 -13.13 14.13
CA LYS A 129 12.99 -14.44 14.76
C LYS A 129 11.54 -14.86 14.67
N ILE A 130 11.29 -16.12 14.33
CA ILE A 130 9.94 -16.66 14.27
C ILE A 130 9.58 -17.45 15.55
N PHE A 131 8.38 -17.22 16.07
CA PHE A 131 7.81 -17.90 17.23
C PHE A 131 6.45 -18.48 16.86
N VAL A 132 6.21 -19.74 17.21
CA VAL A 132 4.96 -20.44 16.87
C VAL A 132 4.16 -20.74 18.13
N TYR A 133 2.88 -20.39 18.11
CA TYR A 133 1.89 -20.67 19.13
C TYR A 133 0.87 -21.66 18.59
N SER A 134 0.60 -22.70 19.38
CA SER A 134 -0.49 -23.63 19.10
C SER A 134 -1.81 -23.03 19.59
N GLY A 135 -2.79 -22.90 18.70
CA GLY A 135 -4.13 -22.41 19.05
C GLY A 135 -5.03 -22.20 17.84
N SER A 136 -6.31 -21.90 18.09
CA SER A 136 -7.32 -21.73 17.05
C SER A 136 -7.78 -20.28 16.88
N LEU A 137 -8.04 -19.87 15.64
CA LEU A 137 -8.58 -18.55 15.27
C LEU A 137 -9.99 -18.30 15.83
N THR A 138 -10.77 -19.36 16.00
CA THR A 138 -12.15 -19.30 16.50
C THR A 138 -12.23 -19.46 18.02
N ASN A 139 -11.09 -19.69 18.69
CA ASN A 139 -11.03 -19.80 20.13
C ASN A 139 -10.52 -18.50 20.77
N ARG A 140 -11.45 -17.74 21.36
CA ARG A 140 -11.16 -16.53 22.12
C ARG A 140 -10.04 -16.69 23.16
N PHE A 141 -9.99 -17.80 23.90
CA PHE A 141 -9.01 -17.99 24.96
C PHE A 141 -7.57 -18.12 24.44
N ASP A 142 -7.40 -18.59 23.21
CA ASP A 142 -6.07 -18.68 22.59
C ASP A 142 -5.62 -17.30 22.11
N LEU A 143 -6.53 -16.51 21.53
CA LEU A 143 -6.25 -15.14 21.12
C LEU A 143 -5.91 -14.21 22.30
N GLU A 144 -6.58 -14.37 23.46
CA GLU A 144 -6.29 -13.56 24.65
C GLU A 144 -4.86 -13.78 25.21
N LYS A 145 -4.23 -14.94 24.95
CA LYS A 145 -2.86 -15.23 25.40
C LYS A 145 -1.79 -14.46 24.61
N LEU A 146 -2.10 -13.99 23.40
CA LEU A 146 -1.12 -13.40 22.48
C LEU A 146 -0.69 -11.98 22.86
N ASN A 147 -1.41 -11.30 23.78
CA ASN A 147 -1.16 -9.90 24.16
C ASN A 147 -1.06 -8.97 22.94
N LEU A 148 -2.18 -8.79 22.23
CA LEU A 148 -2.28 -8.07 20.94
C LEU A 148 -1.60 -6.69 20.93
N PHE A 149 -1.67 -5.95 22.04
CA PHE A 149 -1.10 -4.60 22.19
C PHE A 149 0.43 -4.56 22.20
N SER A 150 1.10 -5.71 22.08
CA SER A 150 2.56 -5.81 22.02
C SER A 150 3.12 -5.94 20.61
N TYR A 151 2.24 -6.05 19.60
CA TYR A 151 2.60 -6.11 18.18
C TYR A 151 2.46 -4.75 17.52
N ASP A 152 3.20 -4.54 16.43
CA ASP A 152 3.02 -3.40 15.52
C ASP A 152 2.00 -3.74 14.43
N TYR A 153 2.01 -4.97 13.91
CA TYR A 153 1.12 -5.45 12.86
C TYR A 153 0.56 -6.86 13.12
N VAL A 154 -0.68 -7.07 12.70
CA VAL A 154 -1.38 -8.36 12.73
C VAL A 154 -1.85 -8.69 11.31
N ILE A 155 -1.47 -9.86 10.80
CA ILE A 155 -1.87 -10.38 9.50
C ILE A 155 -2.74 -11.61 9.74
N LEU A 156 -4.01 -11.52 9.40
CA LEU A 156 -4.94 -12.64 9.47
C LEU A 156 -5.01 -13.31 8.10
N LEU A 157 -4.58 -14.57 8.03
CA LEU A 157 -4.61 -15.37 6.81
C LEU A 157 -5.76 -16.36 6.86
N ALA A 158 -6.52 -16.43 5.77
CA ALA A 158 -7.54 -17.45 5.60
C ALA A 158 -6.87 -18.83 5.51
N ASN A 159 -7.19 -19.71 6.46
CA ASN A 159 -6.60 -21.04 6.56
C ASN A 159 -6.98 -21.90 5.33
N GLU A 160 -6.01 -22.60 4.76
CA GLU A 160 -6.22 -23.53 3.63
C GLU A 160 -6.24 -25.01 4.10
N GLU A 161 -6.63 -25.29 5.35
CA GLU A 161 -6.43 -26.62 5.94
C GLU A 161 -7.51 -27.68 5.67
N SER A 162 -8.67 -27.34 5.11
CA SER A 162 -9.65 -28.38 4.77
C SER A 162 -9.37 -29.01 3.39
N GLU A 163 -9.51 -30.34 3.27
CA GLU A 163 -9.47 -31.09 2.00
C GLU A 163 -10.89 -31.23 1.39
N GLN A 164 -11.86 -30.43 1.85
CA GLN A 164 -13.30 -30.61 1.60
C GLN A 164 -13.88 -29.55 0.65
N GLN A 165 -14.97 -29.88 -0.04
CA GLN A 165 -15.47 -29.16 -1.21
C GLN A 165 -16.06 -27.74 -0.98
N ASN A 166 -15.90 -27.11 0.20
CA ASN A 166 -16.35 -25.73 0.49
C ASN A 166 -15.31 -24.88 1.26
N LEU A 167 -14.01 -25.00 0.92
CA LEU A 167 -12.89 -24.36 1.64
C LEU A 167 -13.00 -22.85 1.82
N ILE A 168 -13.51 -22.17 0.80
CA ILE A 168 -13.48 -20.71 0.73
C ILE A 168 -14.46 -20.09 1.74
N GLU A 169 -15.70 -20.58 1.81
CA GLU A 169 -16.71 -20.03 2.71
C GLU A 169 -16.38 -20.32 4.18
N GLU A 170 -15.82 -21.50 4.47
CA GLU A 170 -15.39 -21.88 5.82
C GLU A 170 -14.20 -21.03 6.27
N ALA A 171 -13.18 -20.85 5.43
CA ALA A 171 -12.02 -20.03 5.76
C ALA A 171 -12.39 -18.55 6.01
N ASP A 172 -13.27 -17.98 5.17
CA ASP A 172 -13.77 -16.61 5.39
C ASP A 172 -14.60 -16.52 6.69
N ALA A 173 -15.39 -17.53 7.03
CA ALA A 173 -16.14 -17.57 8.28
C ALA A 173 -15.21 -17.61 9.50
N GLU A 174 -14.13 -18.40 9.46
CA GLU A 174 -13.11 -18.41 10.52
C GLU A 174 -12.45 -17.04 10.67
N CYS A 175 -12.10 -16.39 9.55
CA CYS A 175 -11.55 -15.03 9.56
C CYS A 175 -12.51 -14.03 10.23
N LEU A 176 -13.79 -14.05 9.86
CA LEU A 176 -14.81 -13.18 10.45
C LEU A 176 -14.97 -13.41 11.96
N ILE A 177 -15.02 -14.67 12.40
CA ILE A 177 -15.09 -15.01 13.83
C ILE A 177 -13.84 -14.51 14.56
N CYS A 178 -12.67 -14.67 13.97
CA CYS A 178 -11.42 -14.16 14.53
C CYS A 178 -11.47 -12.64 14.70
N LEU A 179 -11.86 -11.90 13.66
CA LEU A 179 -11.98 -10.43 13.70
C LEU A 179 -12.97 -9.96 14.78
N LEU A 180 -14.09 -10.66 14.97
CA LEU A 180 -15.05 -10.37 16.04
C LEU A 180 -14.43 -10.60 17.43
N HIS A 181 -13.64 -11.66 17.60
CA HIS A 181 -12.90 -11.89 18.85
C HIS A 181 -11.84 -10.81 19.10
N LEU A 182 -11.05 -10.46 18.09
CA LEU A 182 -10.04 -9.40 18.18
C LEU A 182 -10.68 -8.06 18.56
N GLN A 183 -11.78 -7.69 17.89
CA GLN A 183 -12.53 -6.47 18.21
C GLN A 183 -12.98 -6.47 19.66
N ASN A 184 -13.57 -7.57 20.13
CA ASN A 184 -14.02 -7.65 21.52
C ASN A 184 -12.87 -7.59 22.54
N ILE A 185 -11.70 -8.17 22.22
CA ILE A 185 -10.51 -8.10 23.07
C ILE A 185 -10.00 -6.66 23.14
N ILE A 186 -9.96 -5.96 22.00
CA ILE A 186 -9.54 -4.56 21.90
C ILE A 186 -10.47 -3.68 22.73
N ASP A 187 -11.79 -3.80 22.54
CA ASP A 187 -12.80 -3.01 23.26
C ASP A 187 -12.70 -3.19 24.77
N LYS A 188 -12.48 -4.43 25.25
CA LYS A 188 -12.37 -4.72 26.68
C LYS A 188 -11.05 -4.28 27.32
N SER A 189 -10.00 -4.07 26.52
CA SER A 189 -8.69 -3.71 27.04
C SER A 189 -8.65 -2.29 27.63
N ASN A 190 -9.60 -1.42 27.26
CA ASN A 190 -9.59 0.02 27.54
C ASN A 190 -8.29 0.74 27.10
N LYS A 191 -7.55 0.17 26.14
CA LYS A 191 -6.36 0.77 25.55
C LYS A 191 -6.68 1.27 24.15
N GLU A 192 -6.00 2.35 23.76
CA GLU A 192 -6.01 2.78 22.36
C GLU A 192 -5.33 1.71 21.49
N LYS A 193 -5.92 1.42 20.32
CA LYS A 193 -5.36 0.48 19.35
C LYS A 193 -4.13 1.13 18.71
N THR A 194 -2.95 0.55 18.92
CA THR A 194 -1.66 1.06 18.43
C THR A 194 -1.05 0.23 17.31
N PHE A 195 -1.76 -0.79 16.84
CA PHE A 195 -1.30 -1.76 15.84
C PHE A 195 -2.28 -1.80 14.68
N SER A 196 -1.85 -2.29 13.52
CA SER A 196 -2.72 -2.48 12.37
C SER A 196 -3.07 -3.95 12.15
N ILE A 197 -4.28 -4.21 11.66
CA ILE A 197 -4.79 -5.55 11.32
C ILE A 197 -5.13 -5.57 9.83
N VAL A 198 -4.46 -6.44 9.08
CA VAL A 198 -4.77 -6.74 7.68
C VAL A 198 -5.32 -8.17 7.61
N ALA A 199 -6.47 -8.35 6.98
CA ALA A 199 -7.10 -9.65 6.85
C ALA A 199 -7.19 -10.10 5.38
N GLU A 200 -6.74 -11.31 5.09
CA GLU A 200 -7.01 -11.98 3.83
C GLU A 200 -8.42 -12.61 3.86
N MET A 201 -9.18 -12.38 2.80
CA MET A 201 -10.45 -13.06 2.54
C MET A 201 -10.51 -13.50 1.08
N TYR A 202 -11.34 -14.48 0.77
CA TYR A 202 -11.51 -14.98 -0.59
C TYR A 202 -12.71 -14.34 -1.29
N ASP A 203 -13.79 -14.05 -0.55
CA ASP A 203 -15.00 -13.45 -1.09
C ASP A 203 -15.19 -11.99 -0.64
N ILE A 204 -15.28 -11.10 -1.62
CA ILE A 204 -15.53 -9.67 -1.40
C ILE A 204 -16.86 -9.38 -0.69
N ARG A 205 -17.86 -10.26 -0.83
CA ARG A 205 -19.16 -10.14 -0.15
C ARG A 205 -19.00 -10.29 1.37
N ASN A 206 -18.06 -11.12 1.80
CA ASN A 206 -17.77 -11.31 3.23
C ASN A 206 -16.98 -10.12 3.81
N CYS A 207 -16.16 -9.45 2.98
CA CYS A 207 -15.50 -8.21 3.38
C CYS A 207 -16.51 -7.11 3.75
N GLN A 208 -17.62 -7.00 3.02
CA GLN A 208 -18.68 -6.01 3.31
C GLN A 208 -19.30 -6.21 4.71
N LEU A 209 -19.43 -7.46 5.15
CA LEU A 209 -19.87 -7.79 6.52
C LEU A 209 -18.81 -7.39 7.56
N ALA A 210 -17.55 -7.46 7.18
CA ALA A 210 -16.39 -7.17 8.01
C ALA A 210 -16.01 -5.68 8.09
N ASN A 211 -16.60 -4.81 7.27
CA ASN A 211 -16.32 -3.36 7.24
C ASN A 211 -16.62 -2.63 8.57
N THR A 212 -17.30 -3.27 9.51
CA THR A 212 -17.58 -2.75 10.86
C THR A 212 -16.68 -3.35 11.95
N THR A 213 -15.73 -4.20 11.56
CA THR A 213 -14.81 -4.88 12.48
C THR A 213 -13.60 -4.01 12.80
N CYS A 214 -12.65 -4.59 13.54
CA CYS A 214 -11.41 -3.94 13.90
C CYS A 214 -10.31 -4.01 12.81
N ALA A 215 -10.53 -4.70 11.69
CA ALA A 215 -9.57 -4.73 10.59
C ALA A 215 -9.39 -3.33 9.97
N ASP A 216 -8.14 -2.96 9.67
CA ASP A 216 -7.84 -1.70 8.99
C ASP A 216 -7.85 -1.86 7.47
N ASP A 217 -7.59 -3.07 6.96
CA ASP A 217 -7.59 -3.39 5.54
C ASP A 217 -7.94 -4.85 5.28
N PHE A 218 -8.48 -5.12 4.08
CA PHE A 218 -8.84 -6.44 3.59
C PHE A 218 -8.17 -6.72 2.26
N ILE A 219 -7.54 -7.88 2.13
CA ILE A 219 -6.96 -8.36 0.88
C ILE A 219 -7.86 -9.46 0.32
N VAL A 220 -8.46 -9.21 -0.85
CA VAL A 220 -9.23 -10.23 -1.58
C VAL A 220 -8.36 -10.84 -2.68
N SER A 221 -7.57 -11.85 -2.32
CA SER A 221 -6.52 -12.42 -3.19
C SER A 221 -7.01 -12.83 -4.59
N PRO A 222 -8.15 -13.54 -4.76
CA PRO A 222 -8.64 -13.92 -6.09
C PRO A 222 -8.98 -12.72 -6.99
N ASN A 223 -9.47 -11.62 -6.39
CA ASN A 223 -9.82 -10.41 -7.12
C ASN A 223 -8.56 -9.70 -7.64
N LEU A 224 -7.51 -9.59 -6.81
CA LEU A 224 -6.23 -9.00 -7.22
C LEU A 224 -5.59 -9.81 -8.35
N ILE A 225 -5.56 -11.14 -8.22
CA ILE A 225 -5.03 -12.04 -9.26
C ILE A 225 -5.82 -11.89 -10.57
N SER A 226 -7.15 -11.83 -10.49
CA SER A 226 -8.00 -11.64 -11.68
C SER A 226 -7.71 -10.32 -12.39
N LYS A 227 -7.61 -9.21 -11.63
CA LYS A 227 -7.26 -7.89 -12.17
C LYS A 227 -5.85 -7.88 -12.79
N TYR A 228 -4.88 -8.50 -12.13
CA TYR A 228 -3.52 -8.64 -12.66
C TYR A 228 -3.50 -9.41 -13.98
N ILE A 229 -4.17 -10.56 -14.07
CA ILE A 229 -4.25 -11.38 -15.30
C ILE A 229 -4.97 -10.62 -16.42
N SER A 230 -6.02 -9.86 -16.11
CA SER A 230 -6.72 -9.03 -17.08
C SER A 230 -5.78 -8.00 -17.70
N GLN A 231 -5.03 -7.27 -16.86
CA GLN A 231 -4.07 -6.28 -17.31
C GLN A 231 -2.93 -6.88 -18.14
N LEU A 232 -2.42 -8.05 -17.75
CA LEU A 232 -1.41 -8.78 -18.53
C LEU A 232 -1.92 -9.19 -19.91
N SER A 233 -3.20 -9.56 -19.98
CA SER A 233 -3.86 -10.01 -21.21
C SER A 233 -4.08 -8.86 -22.19
N GLU A 234 -4.33 -7.65 -21.69
CA GLU A 234 -4.41 -6.43 -22.50
C GLU A 234 -3.03 -5.95 -22.98
N ASN A 235 -2.03 -5.96 -22.09
CA ASN A 235 -0.69 -5.50 -22.44
C ASN A 235 0.40 -6.30 -21.72
N LYS A 236 1.00 -7.26 -22.43
CA LYS A 236 2.11 -8.09 -21.91
C LYS A 236 3.31 -7.28 -21.37
N ASN A 237 3.52 -6.03 -21.81
CA ASN A 237 4.61 -5.20 -21.31
C ASN A 237 4.36 -4.74 -19.87
N ILE A 238 3.11 -4.77 -19.37
CA ILE A 238 2.79 -4.40 -17.99
C ILE A 238 3.43 -5.36 -16.98
N LYS A 239 3.71 -6.61 -17.37
CA LYS A 239 4.47 -7.55 -16.54
C LYS A 239 5.79 -6.93 -16.08
N LYS A 240 6.53 -6.27 -16.99
CA LYS A 240 7.81 -5.64 -16.67
C LYS A 240 7.67 -4.47 -15.69
N VAL A 241 6.49 -3.82 -15.67
CA VAL A 241 6.18 -2.75 -14.72
C VAL A 241 5.92 -3.35 -13.34
N TYR A 242 5.10 -4.40 -13.26
CA TYR A 242 4.85 -5.14 -12.03
C TYR A 242 6.12 -5.77 -11.45
N ASP A 243 6.98 -6.35 -12.29
CA ASP A 243 8.27 -6.91 -11.84
C ASP A 243 9.11 -5.85 -11.10
N VAL A 244 9.05 -4.58 -11.53
CA VAL A 244 9.75 -3.47 -10.84
C VAL A 244 9.01 -3.00 -9.58
N LEU A 245 7.68 -2.91 -9.62
CA LEU A 245 6.86 -2.44 -8.49
C LEU A 245 6.78 -3.43 -7.33
N LEU A 246 6.92 -4.71 -7.60
CA LEU A 246 6.80 -5.81 -6.63
C LEU A 246 8.16 -6.36 -6.18
N THR A 247 9.25 -5.68 -6.56
CA THR A 247 10.59 -6.00 -6.05
C THR A 247 10.85 -5.23 -4.77
N VAL A 248 11.50 -5.87 -3.80
CA VAL A 248 11.89 -5.29 -2.49
C VAL A 248 12.59 -3.93 -2.61
N ASP A 249 13.53 -3.79 -3.55
CA ASP A 249 14.28 -2.53 -3.76
C ASP A 249 13.60 -1.56 -4.75
N GLY A 250 12.35 -1.86 -5.14
CA GLY A 250 11.58 -1.09 -6.11
C GLY A 250 11.00 0.21 -5.53
N PRO A 251 10.35 1.02 -6.38
CA PRO A 251 9.56 2.16 -5.91
C PRO A 251 8.25 1.68 -5.29
N GLU A 252 7.97 2.16 -4.09
CA GLU A 252 6.80 1.86 -3.28
C GLU A 252 5.81 3.02 -3.27
N ILE A 253 4.56 2.71 -2.91
CA ILE A 253 3.50 3.71 -2.72
C ILE A 253 3.38 4.05 -1.23
N TYR A 254 3.48 5.34 -0.92
CA TYR A 254 3.30 5.85 0.42
C TYR A 254 2.13 6.84 0.48
N SER A 255 1.39 6.79 1.57
CA SER A 255 0.42 7.81 1.98
C SER A 255 1.01 8.67 3.07
N CYS A 256 1.31 9.92 2.76
CA CYS A 256 2.01 10.85 3.64
C CYS A 256 1.14 12.06 3.96
N LEU A 257 1.20 12.61 5.17
CA LEU A 257 0.47 13.84 5.50
C LEU A 257 0.77 14.96 4.50
N ALA A 258 -0.28 15.63 4.01
CA ALA A 258 -0.14 16.70 3.02
C ALA A 258 0.74 17.85 3.54
N SER A 259 0.66 18.12 4.86
CA SER A 259 1.46 19.12 5.57
C SER A 259 2.98 18.94 5.42
N MET A 260 3.46 17.74 5.05
CA MET A 260 4.88 17.51 4.77
C MET A 260 5.37 18.24 3.51
N PHE A 261 4.48 18.42 2.54
CA PHE A 261 4.83 18.93 1.22
C PHE A 261 4.25 20.32 0.98
N VAL A 262 3.04 20.58 1.46
CA VAL A 262 2.23 21.73 1.07
C VAL A 262 1.61 22.44 2.28
N PRO A 263 1.40 23.77 2.21
CA PRO A 263 0.63 24.48 3.23
C PRO A 263 -0.82 23.98 3.25
N LEU A 264 -1.37 23.91 4.46
CA LEU A 264 -2.76 23.53 4.71
C LEU A 264 -3.68 24.75 4.57
N GLU A 265 -4.98 24.51 4.39
CA GLU A 265 -6.04 25.53 4.35
C GLU A 265 -5.85 26.61 3.26
N THR A 266 -5.02 26.33 2.25
CA THR A 266 -4.79 27.21 1.10
C THR A 266 -5.02 26.45 -0.20
N PRO A 267 -5.70 27.04 -1.20
CA PRO A 267 -5.81 26.44 -2.53
C PRO A 267 -4.43 26.21 -3.13
N ILE A 268 -4.16 24.98 -3.54
CA ILE A 268 -2.93 24.58 -4.23
C ILE A 268 -3.28 23.74 -5.45
N SER A 269 -2.63 24.00 -6.59
CA SER A 269 -2.84 23.17 -7.78
C SER A 269 -2.10 21.85 -7.67
N TYR A 270 -2.63 20.80 -8.30
CA TYR A 270 -1.92 19.53 -8.33
C TYR A 270 -0.54 19.62 -9.04
N TYR A 271 -0.39 20.52 -10.01
CA TYR A 271 0.92 20.89 -10.56
C TYR A 271 1.93 21.35 -9.50
N GLN A 272 1.52 22.20 -8.56
CA GLN A 272 2.39 22.68 -7.48
C GLN A 272 2.75 21.56 -6.51
N ILE A 273 1.84 20.60 -6.29
CA ILE A 273 2.09 19.39 -5.49
C ILE A 273 3.19 18.54 -6.15
N LEU A 274 3.08 18.29 -7.46
CA LEU A 274 4.10 17.58 -8.24
C LEU A 274 5.47 18.25 -8.11
N GLN A 275 5.54 19.57 -8.32
CA GLN A 275 6.79 20.33 -8.19
C GLN A 275 7.42 20.22 -6.80
N LYS A 276 6.59 20.26 -5.75
CA LYS A 276 7.06 20.18 -4.36
C LYS A 276 7.53 18.78 -4.00
N THR A 277 6.79 17.73 -4.37
CA THR A 277 7.17 16.33 -4.11
C THR A 277 8.44 15.93 -4.86
N LEU A 278 8.65 16.43 -6.08
CA LEU A 278 9.87 16.21 -6.85
C LEU A 278 11.14 16.72 -6.15
N LYS A 279 11.05 17.81 -5.37
CA LYS A 279 12.19 18.30 -4.56
C LYS A 279 12.62 17.31 -3.48
N TYR A 280 11.69 16.48 -3.01
CA TYR A 280 11.95 15.40 -2.07
C TYR A 280 12.32 14.09 -2.76
N GLN A 281 12.49 14.12 -4.10
CA GLN A 281 12.76 12.94 -4.92
C GLN A 281 11.67 11.88 -4.74
N CYS A 282 10.41 12.34 -4.81
CA CYS A 282 9.21 11.51 -4.84
C CYS A 282 8.31 11.99 -5.98
N LEU A 283 7.40 11.13 -6.44
CA LEU A 283 6.39 11.45 -7.43
C LEU A 283 5.00 11.39 -6.81
N ALA A 284 4.32 12.54 -6.68
CA ALA A 284 2.89 12.51 -6.36
C ALA A 284 2.09 11.80 -7.47
N VAL A 285 1.29 10.83 -7.09
CA VAL A 285 0.34 10.12 -7.99
C VAL A 285 -1.11 10.41 -7.67
N GLY A 286 -1.38 10.92 -6.46
CA GLY A 286 -2.72 11.34 -6.07
C GLY A 286 -2.74 11.93 -4.67
N TYR A 287 -3.92 11.98 -4.10
CA TYR A 287 -4.15 12.41 -2.72
C TYR A 287 -5.35 11.69 -2.11
N ARG A 288 -5.49 11.80 -0.79
CA ARG A 288 -6.63 11.32 -0.04
C ARG A 288 -7.19 12.41 0.86
N LEU A 289 -8.47 12.73 0.69
CA LEU A 289 -9.20 13.66 1.55
C LEU A 289 -9.93 12.90 2.66
N MET A 290 -9.53 13.11 3.90
CA MET A 290 -10.04 12.35 5.05
C MET A 290 -11.50 12.66 5.37
N LYS A 291 -12.04 13.80 4.91
CA LYS A 291 -13.48 14.10 5.02
C LYS A 291 -14.38 13.10 4.30
N TYR A 292 -13.84 12.36 3.32
CA TYR A 292 -14.55 11.33 2.57
C TYR A 292 -14.12 9.91 2.98
N LEU A 293 -13.49 9.74 4.15
CA LEU A 293 -12.94 8.46 4.62
C LEU A 293 -13.96 7.31 4.59
N HIS A 294 -15.25 7.60 4.81
CA HIS A 294 -16.33 6.61 4.85
C HIS A 294 -17.27 6.67 3.62
N ASP A 295 -16.89 7.41 2.58
CA ASP A 295 -17.68 7.56 1.37
C ASP A 295 -17.09 6.70 0.23
N GLU A 296 -17.62 5.49 0.08
CA GLU A 296 -17.22 4.55 -0.97
C GLU A 296 -17.45 5.13 -2.38
N THR A 297 -18.49 5.95 -2.57
CA THR A 297 -18.79 6.57 -3.88
C THR A 297 -17.74 7.60 -4.31
N ARG A 298 -16.91 8.04 -3.35
CA ARG A 298 -15.76 8.93 -3.53
C ARG A 298 -14.44 8.18 -3.38
N PHE A 299 -14.44 6.85 -3.51
CA PHE A 299 -13.26 6.01 -3.32
C PHE A 299 -12.57 6.27 -1.97
N PHE A 300 -13.35 6.47 -0.91
CA PHE A 300 -12.85 6.77 0.44
C PHE A 300 -11.96 8.03 0.50
N GLY A 301 -12.23 8.97 -0.42
CA GLY A 301 -11.52 10.22 -0.60
C GLY A 301 -10.24 10.14 -1.42
N ILE A 302 -9.91 8.97 -1.98
CA ILE A 302 -8.73 8.77 -2.82
C ILE A 302 -9.01 9.32 -4.21
N VAL A 303 -8.09 10.14 -4.72
CA VAL A 303 -8.12 10.64 -6.09
C VAL A 303 -6.75 10.37 -6.69
N LEU A 304 -6.72 9.56 -7.76
CA LEU A 304 -5.53 9.24 -8.53
C LEU A 304 -5.50 9.97 -9.87
N ASN A 305 -4.29 10.31 -10.31
CA ASN A 305 -4.07 11.08 -11.53
C ASN A 305 -5.05 12.26 -11.68
N PRO A 306 -5.16 13.15 -10.66
CA PRO A 306 -6.08 14.28 -10.70
C PRO A 306 -5.68 15.25 -11.81
N ASP A 307 -6.63 16.12 -12.21
CA ASP A 307 -6.32 17.19 -13.14
C ASP A 307 -5.23 18.08 -12.53
N LYS A 308 -4.20 18.38 -13.32
CA LYS A 308 -3.04 19.12 -12.86
C LYS A 308 -3.39 20.58 -12.50
N GLU A 309 -4.46 21.12 -13.08
CA GLU A 309 -4.97 22.46 -12.80
C GLU A 309 -5.95 22.50 -11.62
N GLU A 310 -6.44 21.33 -11.18
CA GLU A 310 -7.39 21.20 -10.06
C GLU A 310 -6.84 21.87 -8.80
N GLN A 311 -7.66 22.73 -8.21
CA GLN A 311 -7.34 23.42 -6.95
C GLN A 311 -7.84 22.59 -5.79
N ILE A 312 -6.91 22.20 -4.92
CA ILE A 312 -7.16 21.34 -3.77
C ILE A 312 -6.86 22.14 -2.50
N ILE A 313 -7.67 21.96 -1.47
CA ILE A 313 -7.45 22.52 -0.14
C ILE A 313 -7.29 21.35 0.82
N PHE A 314 -6.10 21.23 1.40
CA PHE A 314 -5.79 20.16 2.36
C PHE A 314 -6.05 20.58 3.80
N SER A 315 -6.72 19.70 4.52
CA SER A 315 -6.90 19.73 5.97
C SER A 315 -5.73 19.01 6.68
N GLN A 316 -5.65 19.13 8.01
CA GLN A 316 -4.53 18.61 8.82
C GLN A 316 -4.24 17.12 8.66
N ASN A 317 -5.26 16.30 8.41
CA ASN A 317 -5.13 14.84 8.29
C ASN A 317 -5.11 14.33 6.85
N ASP A 318 -5.32 15.21 5.87
CA ASP A 318 -5.33 14.80 4.47
C ASP A 318 -3.93 14.35 4.03
N LYS A 319 -3.89 13.44 3.07
CA LYS A 319 -2.66 12.75 2.66
C LYS A 319 -2.38 12.96 1.18
N ILE A 320 -1.10 13.06 0.82
CA ILE A 320 -0.61 12.98 -0.55
C ILE A 320 -0.07 11.57 -0.77
N ILE A 321 -0.45 10.97 -1.90
CA ILE A 321 -0.02 9.64 -2.29
C ILE A 321 1.15 9.77 -3.24
N ILE A 322 2.28 9.16 -2.88
CA ILE A 322 3.55 9.30 -3.61
C ILE A 322 4.12 7.95 -4.00
N PHE A 323 4.81 7.89 -5.14
CA PHE A 323 5.86 6.92 -5.39
C PHE A 323 7.18 7.43 -4.86
N ALA A 324 7.89 6.58 -4.13
CA ALA A 324 9.24 6.85 -3.69
C ALA A 324 10.00 5.54 -3.47
N GLU A 325 11.32 5.60 -3.47
CA GLU A 325 12.14 4.46 -3.03
C GLU A 325 12.57 4.74 -1.59
N ASN A 326 12.21 3.87 -0.64
CA ASN A 326 12.58 3.97 0.76
C ASN A 326 12.23 5.33 1.41
N PHE A 327 10.94 5.68 1.45
CA PHE A 327 10.48 6.93 2.05
C PHE A 327 10.05 6.76 3.51
N MET A 328 10.80 7.33 4.44
CA MET A 328 10.39 7.47 5.83
C MET A 328 10.40 8.94 6.28
N SER A 329 9.29 9.37 6.89
CA SER A 329 9.22 10.62 7.63
C SER A 329 9.75 10.42 9.06
N SER A 330 10.37 11.45 9.65
CA SER A 330 10.87 11.42 11.03
C SER A 330 9.77 11.30 12.10
N ALA A 331 8.49 11.19 11.73
CA ALA A 331 7.35 11.09 12.63
C ALA A 331 6.63 9.72 12.48
N PRO A 332 6.56 8.90 13.55
CA PRO A 332 6.18 7.48 13.51
C PRO A 332 4.74 7.15 13.10
N HIS A 333 3.84 8.14 12.98
CA HIS A 333 2.41 7.95 12.64
C HIS A 333 1.99 8.64 11.33
N SER A 334 2.94 9.11 10.53
CA SER A 334 2.67 10.06 9.44
C SER A 334 2.79 9.48 8.03
N THR A 335 3.21 8.22 7.93
CA THR A 335 3.45 7.51 6.67
C THR A 335 2.85 6.12 6.78
N HIS A 336 1.91 5.78 5.91
CA HIS A 336 1.45 4.41 5.72
C HIS A 336 1.92 3.92 4.35
N ILE A 337 2.54 2.74 4.31
CA ILE A 337 2.78 2.03 3.05
C ILE A 337 1.42 1.50 2.59
N ILE A 338 1.02 1.84 1.37
CA ILE A 338 -0.21 1.27 0.80
C ILE A 338 0.22 0.05 -0.02
N ASN A 339 -0.51 -1.06 0.10
CA ASN A 339 -0.33 -2.21 -0.78
C ASN A 339 -0.44 -1.75 -2.25
N THR A 340 0.67 -1.84 -2.97
CA THR A 340 0.83 -1.39 -4.36
C THR A 340 -0.12 -2.12 -5.31
N GLU A 341 -0.37 -3.41 -5.08
CA GLU A 341 -1.26 -4.22 -5.93
C GLU A 341 -2.71 -3.79 -5.75
N GLN A 342 -3.17 -3.68 -4.50
CA GLN A 342 -4.55 -3.33 -4.19
C GLN A 342 -4.87 -1.89 -4.59
N PHE A 343 -3.95 -0.97 -4.34
CA PHE A 343 -4.13 0.44 -4.68
C PHE A 343 -4.28 0.69 -6.18
N LEU A 344 -3.46 0.05 -7.01
CA LEU A 344 -3.54 0.15 -8.46
C LEU A 344 -4.73 -0.63 -9.04
N ALA A 345 -5.18 -1.67 -8.36
CA ALA A 345 -6.30 -2.51 -8.76
C ALA A 345 -7.67 -1.90 -8.42
N GLU A 346 -7.79 -1.14 -7.34
CA GLU A 346 -9.07 -0.57 -6.86
C GLU A 346 -9.39 0.83 -7.40
N ASN A 347 -8.39 1.56 -7.90
CA ASN A 347 -8.54 2.96 -8.30
C ASN A 347 -8.34 3.18 -9.82
N ARG A 348 -8.76 2.19 -10.63
CA ARG A 348 -8.90 2.29 -12.08
C ARG A 348 -10.36 2.23 -12.48
#